data_AF-A0A821P4Q4-F1
#
_entry.id   AF-A0A821P4Q4-F1
#
_cell.length_a   1.000
_cell.length_b   1.000
_cell.length_c   1.000
_cell.angle_alpha   90.00
_cell.angle_beta   90.00
_cell.angle_gamma   90.00
#
_symmetry.space_group_name_H-M   'P 1'
#
loop_
_entity.id
_entity.type
_entity.pdbx_description
1 polymer ?
#
loop_
_entity_poly.entity_id
_entity_poly.type
_entity_poly.pdbx_seq_one_letter_code
_entity_poly.pdbx_strand_id
1 'polypeptide(L)'
;MLTHSSDWNHTISIDVHSGKGHMKKTKSIFFNVRYIICNQSLYDLLIRQQHIPDDDSNWLHVSRHATVAYHWPRTDIEQLLCVRVIDDNQLQLVHCSCGFQIDCINAFHINMRYNNGQCLILRVQVIERNGTYFAVFLDSNQMPAPFRICNRSDVPIQFYQTESREDLSHLRTMSLPHQSIDYTWDEPTFKPTITCSITDGGTKATYDLLKLGSADDLHYQNYIYLALQETFDGEDPIELLSTTNKTYNTSYYSSQQLVIEYINGRLLLSKLQENKRSQLWQMTSNGLLIHVGSSSLQESNTKKEYFDDIRQAFVLDIKDSGDNILSNLMTRFTPLIVRRDDPKRAFTQTWQFLDNTYLCMANTQICVQVFGELNENSDVVLGPIM
;
A
#
# COMPACT_ATOMS: atom_id res chain seq x y z
N MET A 1 12.57 -45.80 -10.59
CA MET A 1 12.65 -46.70 -9.42
C MET A 1 14.05 -46.53 -8.84
N LEU A 2 14.23 -45.51 -8.00
CA LEU A 2 15.46 -45.28 -7.26
C LEU A 2 15.08 -45.39 -5.78
N THR A 3 15.83 -46.24 -5.11
CA THR A 3 15.60 -46.82 -3.80
C THR A 3 15.52 -45.77 -2.71
N HIS A 4 14.43 -45.81 -1.94
CA HIS A 4 14.40 -45.29 -0.57
C HIS A 4 15.52 -45.96 0.25
N SER A 5 16.57 -45.23 0.60
CA SER A 5 17.31 -45.48 1.84
C SER A 5 17.02 -44.33 2.79
N SER A 6 16.33 -44.67 3.87
CA SER A 6 16.12 -43.82 5.04
C SER A 6 17.45 -43.69 5.80
N ASP A 7 18.28 -42.73 5.44
CA ASP A 7 19.49 -42.40 6.21
C ASP A 7 19.13 -41.34 7.25
N TRP A 8 18.75 -41.82 8.43
CA TRP A 8 18.40 -41.02 9.59
C TRP A 8 19.58 -40.17 10.07
N ASN A 9 19.74 -38.97 9.50
CA ASN A 9 20.78 -38.02 9.88
C ASN A 9 20.36 -37.17 11.10
N HIS A 10 20.21 -37.81 12.26
CA HIS A 10 19.98 -37.09 13.52
C HIS A 10 21.28 -36.43 13.99
N THR A 11 21.26 -35.11 14.11
CA THR A 11 22.37 -34.38 14.72
C THR A 11 22.19 -34.33 16.23
N ILE A 12 23.20 -34.79 16.96
CA ILE A 12 23.30 -34.67 18.42
C ILE A 12 24.46 -33.75 18.77
N SER A 13 24.33 -33.05 19.89
CA SER A 13 25.40 -32.24 20.46
C SER A 13 26.22 -33.05 21.45
N ILE A 14 27.53 -32.86 21.44
CA ILE A 14 28.44 -33.44 22.43
C ILE A 14 29.03 -32.30 23.23
N ASP A 15 28.90 -32.40 24.55
CA ASP A 15 29.38 -31.40 25.48
C ASP A 15 30.25 -32.07 26.56
N VAL A 16 31.42 -31.50 26.84
CA VAL A 16 32.46 -32.14 27.67
C VAL A 16 32.88 -31.21 28.78
N HIS A 17 32.57 -31.62 30.01
CA HIS A 17 32.89 -30.87 31.22
C HIS A 17 33.97 -31.56 32.05
N SER A 18 34.79 -30.76 32.73
CA SER A 18 35.67 -31.30 33.79
C SER A 18 34.94 -31.31 35.12
N GLY A 19 35.07 -32.39 35.88
CA GLY A 19 34.55 -32.45 37.25
C GLY A 19 35.17 -31.37 38.12
N LYS A 20 34.45 -30.94 39.16
CA LYS A 20 34.94 -29.98 40.16
C LYS A 20 35.36 -30.71 41.45
N GLY A 21 36.20 -30.07 42.26
CA GLY A 21 36.63 -30.60 43.56
C GLY A 21 37.39 -31.93 43.45
N HIS A 22 36.94 -32.95 44.19
CA HIS A 22 37.54 -34.29 44.18
C HIS A 22 37.47 -34.98 42.81
N MET A 23 36.56 -34.57 41.94
CA MET A 23 36.38 -35.12 40.60
C MET A 23 37.17 -34.36 39.52
N LYS A 24 38.16 -33.52 39.87
CA LYS A 24 38.93 -32.69 38.91
C LYS A 24 39.67 -33.45 37.81
N LYS A 25 39.95 -34.74 38.04
CA LYS A 25 40.58 -35.63 37.04
C LYS A 25 39.57 -36.36 36.16
N THR A 26 38.27 -36.27 36.47
CA THR A 26 37.20 -36.93 35.72
C THR A 26 36.64 -35.96 34.67
N LYS A 27 36.41 -36.46 33.46
CA LYS A 27 35.68 -35.76 32.40
C LYS A 27 34.28 -36.36 32.28
N SER A 28 33.27 -35.50 32.22
CA SER A 28 31.89 -35.89 31.96
C SER A 28 31.54 -35.51 30.53
N ILE A 29 31.02 -36.48 29.77
CA ILE A 29 30.60 -36.31 28.38
C ILE A 29 29.08 -36.39 28.36
N PHE A 30 28.42 -35.36 27.83
CA PHE A 30 26.98 -35.25 27.71
C PHE A 30 26.60 -35.30 26.24
N PHE A 31 25.58 -36.08 25.91
CA PHE A 31 24.98 -36.13 24.59
C PHE A 31 23.62 -35.42 24.69
N ASN A 32 23.49 -34.29 24.01
CA ASN A 32 22.30 -33.44 24.05
C ASN A 32 21.61 -33.40 22.69
N VAL A 33 20.31 -33.08 22.69
CA VAL A 33 19.58 -32.75 21.44
C VAL A 33 20.22 -31.51 20.83
N ARG A 34 20.41 -31.48 19.50
CA ARG A 34 21.03 -30.33 18.83
C ARG A 34 20.13 -29.09 18.81
N TYR A 35 18.84 -29.27 18.51
CA TYR A 35 17.86 -28.19 18.38
C TYR A 35 16.63 -28.45 19.25
N ILE A 36 16.22 -27.43 20.00
CA ILE A 36 14.99 -27.43 20.79
C ILE A 36 14.16 -26.23 20.36
N ILE A 37 12.87 -26.46 20.14
CA ILE A 37 11.90 -25.43 19.83
C ILE A 37 11.13 -25.12 21.11
N CYS A 38 11.14 -23.87 21.52
CA CYS A 38 10.40 -23.37 22.67
C CYS A 38 9.32 -22.41 22.17
N ASN A 39 8.08 -22.87 22.07
CA ASN A 39 6.96 -21.98 21.76
C ASN A 39 6.52 -21.29 23.04
N GLN A 40 6.85 -20.02 23.21
CA GLN A 40 6.41 -19.15 24.31
C GLN A 40 5.45 -18.06 23.81
N SER A 41 4.92 -18.20 22.60
CA SER A 41 3.89 -17.33 22.04
C SER A 41 2.50 -17.77 22.47
N LEU A 42 1.50 -16.92 22.21
CA LEU A 42 0.09 -17.22 22.47
C LEU A 42 -0.54 -18.18 21.45
N TYR A 43 0.20 -18.52 20.39
CA TYR A 43 -0.29 -19.29 19.24
C TYR A 43 0.23 -20.73 19.24
N ASP A 44 -0.52 -21.62 18.62
CA ASP A 44 0.00 -22.92 18.20
C ASP A 44 0.79 -22.74 16.89
N LEU A 45 1.91 -23.44 16.76
CA LEU A 45 2.82 -23.30 15.62
C LEU A 45 2.90 -24.60 14.82
N LEU A 46 2.90 -24.48 13.50
CA LEU A 46 3.30 -25.53 12.57
C LEU A 46 4.70 -25.19 12.05
N ILE A 47 5.60 -26.17 12.10
CA ILE A 47 7.01 -25.99 11.78
C ILE A 47 7.47 -26.97 10.72
N ARG A 48 8.25 -26.49 9.75
CA ARG A 48 8.73 -27.25 8.59
C ARG A 48 10.13 -26.78 8.18
N GLN A 49 10.88 -27.61 7.46
CA GLN A 49 12.10 -27.20 6.76
C GLN A 49 11.78 -26.60 5.37
N GLN A 50 12.33 -25.41 5.07
CA GLN A 50 12.22 -24.77 3.75
C GLN A 50 12.68 -25.76 2.68
N HIS A 51 11.91 -25.92 1.59
CA HIS A 51 12.13 -26.88 0.49
C HIS A 51 11.65 -28.32 0.69
N ILE A 52 11.13 -28.71 1.85
CA ILE A 52 10.32 -29.94 1.96
C ILE A 52 8.92 -29.67 1.40
N PRO A 53 8.30 -30.58 0.63
CA PRO A 53 6.93 -30.41 0.12
C PRO A 53 5.93 -30.00 1.21
N ASP A 54 5.01 -29.08 0.87
CA ASP A 54 3.93 -28.65 1.76
C ASP A 54 2.86 -29.76 1.81
N ASP A 55 3.05 -30.70 2.73
CA ASP A 55 2.15 -31.81 3.04
C ASP A 55 1.98 -31.86 4.56
N ASP A 56 0.77 -32.14 5.03
CA ASP A 56 0.40 -32.13 6.45
C ASP A 56 1.30 -33.06 7.28
N SER A 57 1.80 -34.15 6.68
CA SER A 57 2.72 -35.10 7.30
C SER A 57 4.11 -34.51 7.62
N ASN A 58 4.50 -33.44 6.95
CA ASN A 58 5.82 -32.79 7.09
C ASN A 58 5.82 -31.64 8.10
N TRP A 59 4.67 -31.31 8.68
CA TRP A 59 4.54 -30.27 9.68
C TRP A 59 4.65 -30.84 11.09
N LEU A 60 5.56 -30.25 11.87
CA LEU A 60 5.60 -30.45 13.32
C LEU A 60 4.65 -29.46 13.99
N HIS A 61 3.62 -29.96 14.66
CA HIS A 61 2.76 -29.15 15.51
C HIS A 61 3.40 -28.93 16.89
N VAL A 62 3.44 -27.67 17.31
CA VAL A 62 3.98 -27.24 18.60
C VAL A 62 2.95 -26.34 19.28
N SER A 63 2.23 -26.90 20.25
CA SER A 63 1.26 -26.15 21.05
C SER A 63 1.86 -24.93 21.73
N ARG A 64 1.06 -23.90 21.96
CA ARG A 64 1.43 -22.74 22.77
C ARG A 64 2.01 -23.16 24.13
N HIS A 65 3.07 -22.48 24.56
CA HIS A 65 3.85 -22.78 25.78
C HIS A 65 4.56 -24.14 25.82
N ALA A 66 4.58 -24.91 24.72
CA ALA A 66 5.27 -26.19 24.65
C ALA A 66 6.76 -26.03 24.33
N THR A 67 7.54 -27.05 24.72
CA THR A 67 8.94 -27.20 24.32
C THR A 67 9.17 -28.59 23.76
N VAL A 68 9.74 -28.69 22.57
CA VAL A 68 9.92 -29.94 21.85
C VAL A 68 11.33 -30.05 21.27
N ALA A 69 11.86 -31.26 21.21
CA ALA A 69 13.08 -31.55 20.45
C ALA A 69 12.77 -31.43 18.95
N TYR A 70 13.71 -30.86 18.18
CA TYR A 70 13.59 -30.74 16.74
C TYR A 70 14.77 -31.41 16.03
N HIS A 71 14.45 -32.12 14.97
CA HIS A 71 15.42 -32.73 14.08
C HIS A 71 15.08 -32.35 12.65
N TRP A 72 16.08 -31.89 11.89
CA TRP A 72 15.92 -31.64 10.47
C TRP A 72 15.52 -32.94 9.76
N PRO A 73 14.38 -32.99 9.05
CA PRO A 73 13.99 -34.18 8.32
C PRO A 73 15.01 -34.56 7.24
N ARG A 74 15.69 -33.56 6.66
CA ARG A 74 16.76 -33.74 5.68
C ARG A 74 17.95 -32.85 5.98
N THR A 75 19.12 -33.45 6.13
CA THR A 75 20.37 -32.72 6.37
C THR A 75 21.16 -32.44 5.10
N ASP A 76 20.75 -33.02 3.97
CA ASP A 76 21.38 -32.86 2.66
C ASP A 76 20.84 -31.67 1.86
N ILE A 77 19.86 -30.95 2.43
CA ILE A 77 19.32 -29.69 1.92
C ILE A 77 19.48 -28.59 2.98
N GLU A 78 19.21 -27.34 2.59
CA GLU A 78 19.35 -26.18 3.47
C GLU A 78 18.50 -26.31 4.74
N GLN A 79 19.12 -26.04 5.90
CA GLN A 79 18.53 -26.14 7.23
C GLN A 79 17.87 -24.83 7.64
N LEU A 80 16.84 -24.44 6.87
CA LEU A 80 16.06 -23.23 7.09
C LEU A 80 14.69 -23.60 7.67
N LEU A 81 14.33 -23.00 8.80
CA LEU A 81 13.10 -23.27 9.52
C LEU A 81 12.00 -22.34 9.01
N CYS A 82 10.86 -22.90 8.65
CA CYS A 82 9.65 -22.17 8.26
C CYS A 82 8.57 -22.38 9.33
N VAL A 83 7.83 -21.33 9.67
CA VAL A 83 6.81 -21.37 10.72
C VAL A 83 5.48 -20.84 10.20
N ARG A 84 4.38 -21.48 10.57
CA ARG A 84 3.02 -21.01 10.33
C ARG A 84 2.26 -20.99 11.66
N VAL A 85 1.56 -19.90 11.92
CA VAL A 85 0.67 -19.78 13.08
C VAL A 85 -0.67 -20.44 12.76
N ILE A 86 -1.22 -21.18 13.73
CA ILE A 86 -2.62 -21.58 13.77
C ILE A 86 -3.37 -20.53 14.58
N ASP A 87 -4.18 -19.72 13.92
CA ASP A 87 -5.01 -18.68 14.55
C ASP A 87 -6.47 -19.14 14.61
N ASP A 88 -6.87 -19.71 15.75
CA ASP A 88 -8.23 -20.24 15.97
C ASP A 88 -9.31 -19.14 15.91
N ASN A 89 -8.93 -17.86 16.02
CA ASN A 89 -9.86 -16.74 16.13
C ASN A 89 -10.15 -16.06 14.79
N GLN A 90 -9.43 -16.37 13.72
CA GLN A 90 -9.56 -15.73 12.42
C GLN A 90 -10.12 -16.70 11.38
N LEU A 91 -11.12 -16.27 10.61
CA LEU A 91 -11.65 -16.98 9.44
C LEU A 91 -10.66 -17.02 8.25
N GLN A 92 -9.41 -16.57 8.46
CA GLN A 92 -8.42 -16.35 7.40
C GLN A 92 -7.19 -17.23 7.61
N LEU A 93 -6.73 -17.84 6.53
CA LEU A 93 -5.51 -18.64 6.51
C LEU A 93 -4.28 -17.74 6.72
N VAL A 94 -3.38 -18.18 7.59
CA VAL A 94 -2.04 -17.58 7.76
C VAL A 94 -1.06 -18.34 6.89
N HIS A 95 -0.35 -17.63 6.02
CA HIS A 95 0.74 -18.16 5.22
C HIS A 95 1.99 -18.39 6.07
N CYS A 96 2.78 -19.36 5.65
CA CYS A 96 4.02 -19.67 6.33
C CYS A 96 5.06 -18.56 6.14
N SER A 97 5.86 -18.30 7.17
CA SER A 97 7.06 -17.49 7.05
C SER A 97 8.01 -18.09 6.02
N CYS A 98 8.88 -17.25 5.46
CA CYS A 98 10.03 -17.78 4.76
C CYS A 98 11.03 -18.37 5.76
N GLY A 99 11.99 -19.15 5.24
CA GLY A 99 12.86 -19.91 6.10
C GLY A 99 14.01 -19.09 6.66
N PHE A 100 14.42 -19.44 7.87
CA PHE A 100 15.47 -18.77 8.62
C PHE A 100 16.35 -19.77 9.37
N GLN A 101 17.57 -19.36 9.71
CA GLN A 101 18.53 -20.21 10.41
C GLN A 101 18.26 -20.27 11.92
N ILE A 102 18.54 -21.42 12.53
CA ILE A 102 18.45 -21.65 13.99
C ILE A 102 19.74 -22.23 14.59
N ASP A 103 20.83 -22.22 13.83
CA ASP A 103 22.16 -22.71 14.22
C ASP A 103 23.14 -21.58 14.59
N CYS A 104 22.64 -20.35 14.72
CA CYS A 104 23.40 -19.19 15.16
C CYS A 104 22.67 -18.46 16.30
N ILE A 105 23.42 -17.96 17.28
CA ILE A 105 22.86 -17.16 18.37
C ILE A 105 22.39 -15.83 17.80
N ASN A 106 21.09 -15.57 17.84
CA ASN A 106 20.50 -14.37 17.25
C ASN A 106 19.14 -14.03 17.90
N ALA A 107 18.70 -12.78 17.74
CA ALA A 107 17.36 -12.34 18.11
C ALA A 107 16.80 -11.47 16.98
N PHE A 108 15.69 -11.90 16.39
CA PHE A 108 15.10 -11.25 15.21
C PHE A 108 13.59 -11.44 15.19
N HIS A 109 12.94 -10.86 14.18
CA HIS A 109 11.52 -11.03 13.94
C HIS A 109 11.31 -11.80 12.64
N ILE A 110 10.28 -12.64 12.62
CA ILE A 110 9.81 -13.33 11.43
C ILE A 110 8.45 -12.78 11.05
N ASN A 111 8.21 -12.61 9.76
CA ASN A 111 6.91 -12.22 9.24
C ASN A 111 6.16 -13.42 8.72
N MET A 112 4.87 -13.50 9.06
CA MET A 112 3.87 -14.31 8.40
C MET A 112 2.79 -13.38 7.88
N ARG A 113 1.96 -13.85 6.94
CA ARG A 113 0.92 -13.01 6.35
C ARG A 113 -0.41 -13.71 6.28
N TYR A 114 -1.47 -12.97 6.57
CA TYR A 114 -2.82 -13.40 6.23
C TYR A 114 -3.03 -13.29 4.72
N ASN A 115 -4.07 -13.95 4.19
CA ASN A 115 -4.44 -13.90 2.76
C ASN A 115 -4.62 -12.47 2.22
N ASN A 116 -4.99 -11.51 3.07
CA ASN A 116 -5.16 -10.10 2.72
C ASN A 116 -3.84 -9.28 2.74
N GLY A 117 -2.70 -9.93 2.99
CA GLY A 117 -1.40 -9.29 3.07
C GLY A 117 -1.08 -8.59 4.40
N GLN A 118 -1.94 -8.69 5.41
CA GLN A 118 -1.63 -8.19 6.76
C GLN A 118 -0.50 -9.01 7.40
N CYS A 119 0.42 -8.32 8.07
CA CYS A 119 1.57 -8.92 8.74
C CYS A 119 1.17 -9.51 10.09
N LEU A 120 1.68 -10.71 10.40
CA LEU A 120 1.67 -11.35 11.70
C LEU A 120 3.13 -11.60 12.08
N ILE A 121 3.62 -10.86 13.07
CA ILE A 121 5.02 -10.86 13.45
C ILE A 121 5.21 -11.64 14.74
N LEU A 122 6.11 -12.62 14.71
CA LEU A 122 6.65 -13.27 15.91
C LEU A 122 8.11 -12.88 16.10
N ARG A 123 8.53 -12.83 17.35
CA ARG A 123 9.94 -12.70 17.70
C ARG A 123 10.54 -14.09 17.86
N VAL A 124 11.74 -14.27 17.32
CA VAL A 124 12.54 -15.48 17.48
C VAL A 124 13.83 -15.11 18.19
N GLN A 125 14.15 -15.86 19.24
CA GLN A 125 15.43 -15.78 19.93
C GLN A 125 16.09 -17.14 19.92
N VAL A 126 17.24 -17.23 19.27
CA VAL A 126 18.08 -18.42 19.25
C VAL A 126 19.19 -18.25 20.28
N ILE A 127 19.21 -19.13 21.29
CA ILE A 127 20.28 -19.18 22.31
C ILE A 127 20.96 -20.54 22.27
N GLU A 128 22.23 -20.61 22.65
CA GLU A 128 23.00 -21.84 22.73
C GLU A 128 23.35 -22.14 24.18
N ARG A 129 23.12 -23.39 24.62
CA ARG A 129 23.57 -23.90 25.92
C ARG A 129 24.01 -25.35 25.77
N ASN A 130 25.23 -25.68 26.23
CA ASN A 130 25.75 -27.05 26.29
C ASN A 130 25.69 -27.78 24.94
N GLY A 131 25.98 -27.06 23.86
CA GLY A 131 25.90 -27.49 22.47
C GLY A 131 24.48 -27.47 21.88
N THR A 132 23.43 -27.17 22.64
CA THR A 132 22.04 -27.19 22.17
C THR A 132 21.57 -25.78 21.81
N TYR A 133 21.04 -25.62 20.60
CA TYR A 133 20.35 -24.41 20.18
C TYR A 133 18.87 -24.46 20.60
N PHE A 134 18.40 -23.43 21.27
CA PHE A 134 17.01 -23.23 21.64
C PHE A 134 16.46 -22.11 20.78
N ALA A 135 15.54 -22.44 19.86
CA ALA A 135 14.76 -21.47 19.10
C ALA A 135 13.50 -21.12 19.89
N VAL A 136 13.51 -19.96 20.54
CA VAL A 136 12.42 -19.48 21.39
C VAL A 136 11.53 -18.52 20.61
N PHE A 137 10.26 -18.89 20.44
CA PHE A 137 9.24 -18.08 19.77
C PHE A 137 8.44 -17.29 20.80
N LEU A 138 8.28 -15.99 20.57
CA LEU A 138 7.66 -15.03 21.49
C LEU A 138 6.70 -14.12 20.71
N ASP A 139 5.67 -13.61 21.38
CA ASP A 139 4.82 -12.57 20.81
C ASP A 139 5.63 -11.28 20.57
N SER A 140 5.26 -10.51 19.55
CA SER A 140 5.90 -9.24 19.20
C SER A 140 5.52 -8.07 20.14
N ASN A 141 4.60 -8.28 21.08
CA ASN A 141 4.09 -7.20 21.95
C ASN A 141 5.14 -6.59 22.89
N GLN A 142 6.18 -7.35 23.24
CA GLN A 142 7.19 -6.94 24.23
C GLN A 142 8.37 -6.18 23.63
N MET A 143 8.50 -6.17 22.30
CA MET A 143 9.55 -5.44 21.59
C MET A 143 9.01 -5.02 20.22
N PRO A 144 8.97 -3.72 19.89
CA PRO A 144 8.37 -3.27 18.65
C PRO A 144 9.05 -3.90 17.44
N ALA A 145 8.28 -4.10 16.37
CA ALA A 145 8.81 -4.52 15.08
C ALA A 145 9.98 -3.60 14.66
N PRO A 146 10.98 -4.14 13.93
CA PRO A 146 12.20 -3.40 13.60
C PRO A 146 11.91 -2.20 12.68
N PHE A 147 10.81 -2.27 11.91
CA PHE A 147 10.36 -1.19 11.05
C PHE A 147 8.88 -0.90 11.28
N ARG A 148 8.51 0.35 10.99
CA ARG A 148 7.11 0.78 10.89
C ARG A 148 6.95 1.54 9.59
N ILE A 149 6.07 1.04 8.72
CA ILE A 149 5.71 1.70 7.47
C ILE A 149 4.55 2.64 7.78
N CYS A 150 4.79 3.95 7.63
CA CYS A 150 3.80 4.99 7.85
C CYS A 150 3.43 5.63 6.51
N ASN A 151 2.23 5.32 5.99
CA ASN A 151 1.69 6.08 4.87
C ASN A 151 1.05 7.36 5.41
N ARG A 152 1.68 8.51 5.16
CA ARG A 152 1.14 9.83 5.52
C ARG A 152 0.55 10.58 4.32
N SER A 153 0.42 9.89 3.18
CA SER A 153 -0.18 10.46 1.98
C SER A 153 -1.69 10.19 1.96
N ASP A 154 -2.37 10.85 1.03
CA ASP A 154 -3.81 10.67 0.79
C ASP A 154 -4.12 9.56 -0.21
N VAL A 155 -3.11 8.81 -0.66
CA VAL A 155 -3.28 7.69 -1.59
C VAL A 155 -2.85 6.36 -0.99
N PRO A 156 -3.55 5.26 -1.32
CA PRO A 156 -3.11 3.93 -0.94
C PRO A 156 -1.76 3.58 -1.60
N ILE A 157 -0.87 2.99 -0.81
CA ILE A 157 0.44 2.53 -1.28
C ILE A 157 0.51 1.03 -1.07
N GLN A 158 0.74 0.31 -2.16
CA GLN A 158 1.05 -1.11 -2.09
C GLN A 158 2.56 -1.29 -1.89
N PHE A 159 2.96 -2.16 -0.96
CA PHE A 159 4.37 -2.49 -0.75
C PHE A 159 4.59 -3.99 -0.56
N TYR A 160 5.81 -4.44 -0.85
CA TYR A 160 6.29 -5.81 -0.65
C TYR A 160 7.83 -5.81 -0.61
N GLN A 161 8.45 -6.84 -0.02
CA GLN A 161 9.92 -6.97 -0.08
C GLN A 161 10.37 -7.18 -1.53
N THR A 162 11.37 -6.42 -1.99
CA THR A 162 11.92 -6.58 -3.34
C THR A 162 12.56 -7.96 -3.50
N GLU A 163 12.52 -8.51 -4.72
CA GLU A 163 12.99 -9.87 -5.04
C GLU A 163 12.19 -11.01 -4.37
N SER A 164 11.16 -10.69 -3.58
CA SER A 164 10.18 -11.70 -3.16
C SER A 164 9.37 -12.22 -4.35
N ARG A 165 8.79 -13.41 -4.18
CA ARG A 165 8.08 -14.13 -5.24
C ARG A 165 6.90 -13.33 -5.77
N GLU A 166 7.04 -12.78 -6.97
CA GLU A 166 6.06 -11.85 -7.54
C GLU A 166 4.67 -12.46 -7.76
N ASP A 167 4.60 -13.78 -7.93
CA ASP A 167 3.39 -14.59 -8.11
C ASP A 167 2.56 -14.76 -6.82
N LEU A 168 3.16 -14.49 -5.65
CA LEU A 168 2.51 -14.64 -4.37
C LEU A 168 1.83 -13.33 -3.95
N SER A 169 0.57 -13.15 -4.34
CA SER A 169 -0.23 -11.96 -4.04
C SER A 169 -0.31 -11.62 -2.55
N HIS A 170 -0.31 -12.64 -1.68
CA HIS A 170 -0.36 -12.46 -0.22
C HIS A 170 0.89 -11.76 0.35
N LEU A 171 2.02 -11.69 -0.38
CA LEU A 171 3.22 -10.95 0.05
C LEU A 171 3.10 -9.44 -0.15
N ARG A 172 2.03 -8.98 -0.80
CA ARG A 172 1.77 -7.57 -1.07
C ARG A 172 0.79 -7.01 -0.04
N THR A 173 1.19 -5.96 0.67
CA THR A 173 0.31 -5.24 1.59
C THR A 173 -0.19 -3.97 0.95
N MET A 174 -1.48 -3.70 1.13
CA MET A 174 -2.05 -2.37 0.90
C MET A 174 -1.94 -1.54 2.18
N SER A 175 -1.17 -0.45 2.13
CA SER A 175 -1.18 0.58 3.17
C SER A 175 -2.16 1.67 2.77
N LEU A 176 -3.28 1.77 3.49
CA LEU A 176 -4.26 2.82 3.28
C LEU A 176 -3.67 4.20 3.63
N PRO A 177 -4.28 5.29 3.12
CA PRO A 177 -3.96 6.65 3.56
C PRO A 177 -3.92 6.77 5.08
N HIS A 178 -2.93 7.48 5.60
CA HIS A 178 -2.74 7.74 7.03
C HIS A 178 -2.57 6.50 7.93
N GLN A 179 -2.36 5.32 7.33
CA GLN A 179 -2.16 4.08 8.07
C GLN A 179 -0.69 3.90 8.49
N SER A 180 -0.49 3.26 9.65
CA SER A 180 0.81 2.77 10.10
C SER A 180 0.78 1.27 10.31
N ILE A 181 1.79 0.58 9.81
CA ILE A 181 1.90 -0.89 9.82
C ILE A 181 3.25 -1.28 10.40
N ASP A 182 3.25 -2.11 11.44
CA ASP A 182 4.47 -2.73 11.96
C ASP A 182 4.99 -3.77 10.96
N TYR A 183 6.28 -3.75 10.67
CA TYR A 183 6.87 -4.53 9.58
C TYR A 183 8.23 -5.13 9.94
N THR A 184 8.46 -6.34 9.41
CA THR A 184 9.78 -6.98 9.28
C THR A 184 9.82 -7.68 7.93
N TRP A 185 11.03 -7.91 7.40
CA TRP A 185 11.24 -8.57 6.11
C TRP A 185 10.56 -9.96 6.04
N ASP A 186 10.05 -10.28 4.87
CA ASP A 186 9.36 -11.54 4.55
C ASP A 186 10.35 -12.68 4.35
N GLU A 187 11.45 -12.40 3.64
CA GLU A 187 12.61 -13.25 3.35
C GLU A 187 13.83 -12.71 4.14
N PRO A 188 14.13 -13.25 5.34
CA PRO A 188 15.25 -12.78 6.17
C PRO A 188 16.63 -13.00 5.55
N THR A 189 16.73 -13.88 4.54
CA THR A 189 17.96 -14.16 3.80
C THR A 189 18.21 -13.15 2.67
N PHE A 190 17.22 -12.34 2.31
CA PHE A 190 17.32 -11.34 1.25
C PHE A 190 17.70 -9.97 1.82
N LYS A 191 18.03 -9.05 0.92
CA LYS A 191 18.28 -7.66 1.31
C LYS A 191 17.00 -7.03 1.87
N PRO A 192 17.15 -6.12 2.85
CA PRO A 192 16.03 -5.43 3.49
C PRO A 192 15.54 -4.27 2.63
N THR A 193 15.14 -4.57 1.39
CA THR A 193 14.63 -3.59 0.42
C THR A 193 13.15 -3.84 0.18
N ILE A 194 12.35 -2.77 0.11
CA ILE A 194 10.93 -2.85 -0.24
C ILE A 194 10.66 -2.15 -1.56
N THR A 195 9.76 -2.70 -2.36
CA THR A 195 9.21 -2.04 -3.53
C THR A 195 7.86 -1.47 -3.16
N CYS A 196 7.69 -0.16 -3.34
CA CYS A 196 6.42 0.52 -3.13
C CYS A 196 5.87 1.00 -4.48
N SER A 197 4.55 0.92 -4.64
CA SER A 197 3.83 1.39 -5.81
C SER A 197 2.53 2.06 -5.37
N ILE A 198 2.19 3.19 -6.00
CA ILE A 198 0.86 3.76 -5.87
C ILE A 198 -0.08 2.91 -6.72
N THR A 199 -1.26 2.57 -6.18
CA THR A 199 -2.26 1.82 -6.94
C THR A 199 -2.82 2.67 -8.08
N ASP A 200 -3.48 2.05 -9.04
CA ASP A 200 -4.25 2.77 -10.07
C ASP A 200 -3.39 3.62 -11.04
N GLY A 201 -2.27 3.06 -11.51
CA GLY A 201 -1.47 3.64 -12.60
C GLY A 201 -0.40 4.65 -12.15
N GLY A 202 -0.07 4.68 -10.87
CA GLY A 202 1.08 5.44 -10.37
C GLY A 202 2.43 4.74 -10.60
N THR A 203 3.52 5.45 -10.26
CA THR A 203 4.87 4.93 -10.38
C THR A 203 5.20 3.94 -9.26
N LYS A 204 6.27 3.18 -9.47
CA LYS A 204 6.87 2.27 -8.49
C LYS A 204 8.34 2.62 -8.29
N ALA A 205 8.83 2.42 -7.06
CA ALA A 205 10.24 2.59 -6.73
C ALA A 205 10.65 1.61 -5.62
N THR A 206 11.95 1.39 -5.48
CA THR A 206 12.55 0.47 -4.50
C THR A 206 13.37 1.24 -3.48
N TYR A 207 13.20 0.87 -2.20
CA TYR A 207 13.76 1.57 -1.05
C TYR A 207 14.56 0.61 -0.18
N ASP A 208 15.78 0.99 0.18
CA ASP A 208 16.59 0.26 1.16
C ASP A 208 16.21 0.72 2.58
N LEU A 209 15.66 -0.20 3.38
CA LEU A 209 15.19 0.09 4.74
C LEU A 209 16.31 0.46 5.71
N LEU A 210 17.57 0.17 5.36
CA LEU A 210 18.73 0.52 6.19
C LEU A 210 19.34 1.88 5.82
N LYS A 211 18.95 2.46 4.68
CA LYS A 211 19.47 3.74 4.22
C LYS A 211 18.58 4.88 4.71
N LEU A 212 19.17 5.81 5.46
CA LEU A 212 18.47 7.02 5.93
C LEU A 212 18.49 8.13 4.87
N GLY A 213 17.42 8.94 4.86
CA GLY A 213 17.31 10.14 4.02
C GLY A 213 16.27 10.03 2.91
N SER A 214 16.29 11.00 2.00
CA SER A 214 15.39 11.04 0.85
C SER A 214 15.73 9.93 -0.15
N ALA A 215 14.69 9.33 -0.71
CA ALA A 215 14.76 8.35 -1.78
C ALA A 215 13.91 8.85 -2.96
N ASP A 216 13.73 8.02 -3.98
CA ASP A 216 12.98 8.38 -5.18
C ASP A 216 11.51 8.71 -4.84
N ASP A 217 10.94 9.69 -5.54
CA ASP A 217 9.54 10.07 -5.37
C ASP A 217 8.61 9.06 -6.07
N LEU A 218 7.45 8.80 -5.47
CA LEU A 218 6.34 8.16 -6.17
C LEU A 218 5.42 9.24 -6.76
N HIS A 219 4.99 9.04 -7.99
CA HIS A 219 4.13 9.95 -8.73
C HIS A 219 2.86 9.23 -9.16
N TYR A 220 1.73 9.93 -9.12
CA TYR A 220 0.45 9.42 -9.59
C TYR A 220 -0.33 10.52 -10.28
N GLN A 221 -1.29 10.13 -11.12
CA GLN A 221 -2.19 11.07 -11.76
C GLN A 221 -3.34 11.38 -10.79
N ASN A 222 -3.44 12.63 -10.36
CA ASN A 222 -4.53 13.09 -9.50
C ASN A 222 -5.69 13.60 -10.37
N TYR A 223 -6.59 12.69 -10.74
CA TYR A 223 -7.83 13.05 -11.43
C TYR A 223 -8.90 13.47 -10.43
N ILE A 224 -9.51 14.62 -10.68
CA ILE A 224 -10.52 15.24 -9.83
C ILE A 224 -11.83 15.40 -10.60
N TYR A 225 -12.94 15.40 -9.86
CA TYR A 225 -14.22 15.90 -10.34
C TYR A 225 -14.39 17.34 -9.89
N LEU A 226 -14.93 18.19 -10.76
CA LEU A 226 -15.38 19.52 -10.37
C LEU A 226 -16.85 19.41 -9.97
N ALA A 227 -17.11 19.35 -8.67
CA ALA A 227 -18.43 19.11 -8.10
C ALA A 227 -19.07 20.41 -7.61
N LEU A 228 -20.41 20.46 -7.64
CA LEU A 228 -21.20 21.54 -7.05
C LEU A 228 -21.68 21.07 -5.68
N GLN A 229 -21.09 21.62 -4.62
CA GLN A 229 -21.25 21.14 -3.24
C GLN A 229 -22.72 21.05 -2.82
N GLU A 230 -23.57 21.98 -3.27
CA GLU A 230 -24.99 22.04 -2.92
C GLU A 230 -25.81 20.84 -3.46
N THR A 231 -25.23 20.03 -4.36
CA THR A 231 -25.88 18.82 -4.91
C THR A 231 -25.54 17.55 -4.14
N PHE A 232 -24.69 17.65 -3.13
CA PHE A 232 -24.27 16.60 -2.21
C PHE A 232 -24.85 16.96 -0.84
N ASP A 233 -25.75 16.15 -0.28
CA ASP A 233 -26.59 16.45 0.90
C ASP A 233 -25.79 16.54 2.23
N GLY A 234 -24.69 17.31 2.27
CA GLY A 234 -23.77 17.39 3.40
C GLY A 234 -22.88 16.16 3.59
N GLU A 235 -22.96 15.17 2.69
CA GLU A 235 -22.04 14.03 2.64
C GLU A 235 -20.77 14.41 1.88
N ASP A 236 -19.62 14.10 2.46
CA ASP A 236 -18.34 14.32 1.77
C ASP A 236 -18.28 13.42 0.52
N PRO A 237 -18.03 13.97 -0.69
CA PRO A 237 -17.97 13.17 -1.92
C PRO A 237 -16.98 12.00 -1.87
N ILE A 238 -15.98 12.09 -0.99
CA ILE A 238 -14.92 11.09 -0.75
C ILE A 238 -15.46 9.87 0.04
N GLU A 239 -16.40 10.06 0.96
CA GLU A 239 -17.01 8.95 1.73
C GLU A 239 -17.95 8.11 0.85
N LEU A 240 -18.58 8.73 -0.15
CA LEU A 240 -19.49 8.07 -1.08
C LEU A 240 -18.79 7.10 -2.05
N LEU A 241 -17.59 7.45 -2.52
CA LEU A 241 -16.80 6.65 -3.46
C LEU A 241 -16.04 5.49 -2.78
N SER A 242 -15.95 5.48 -1.44
CA SER A 242 -15.14 4.51 -0.68
C SER A 242 -15.95 3.39 -0.02
N THR A 243 -17.29 3.49 0.06
CA THR A 243 -18.13 2.47 0.69
C THR A 243 -18.88 1.59 -0.31
N THR A 244 -18.29 0.45 -0.70
CA THR A 244 -18.97 -0.58 -1.50
C THR A 244 -19.98 -1.43 -0.72
N ASN A 245 -20.24 -1.19 0.57
CA ASN A 245 -21.20 -1.99 1.36
C ASN A 245 -21.82 -1.21 2.53
N LYS A 246 -22.74 -0.29 2.26
CA LYS A 246 -23.73 0.13 3.25
C LYS A 246 -25.12 0.09 2.65
N THR A 247 -25.92 -0.86 3.15
CA THR A 247 -27.38 -0.85 3.02
C THR A 247 -27.91 0.34 3.82
N TYR A 248 -28.17 1.46 3.14
CA TYR A 248 -28.87 2.58 3.75
C TYR A 248 -30.38 2.46 3.51
N ASN A 249 -31.10 2.43 4.61
CA ASN A 249 -32.52 2.65 4.67
C ASN A 249 -32.70 4.06 5.24
N THR A 250 -32.63 5.09 4.40
CA THR A 250 -33.00 6.47 4.76
C THR A 250 -33.68 7.16 3.59
N SER A 251 -34.87 7.66 3.87
CA SER A 251 -35.85 8.25 2.97
C SER A 251 -35.56 9.72 2.62
N TYR A 252 -35.63 10.03 1.33
CA TYR A 252 -36.10 11.29 0.71
C TYR A 252 -35.41 12.62 1.10
N TYR A 253 -34.27 12.92 0.47
CA TYR A 253 -34.06 14.06 -0.45
C TYR A 253 -33.07 13.59 -1.54
N SER A 254 -33.24 14.03 -2.78
CA SER A 254 -32.50 13.50 -3.93
C SER A 254 -31.19 14.27 -4.11
N SER A 255 -30.10 13.87 -3.43
CA SER A 255 -28.76 14.30 -3.83
C SER A 255 -28.54 13.96 -5.30
N GLN A 256 -28.52 14.98 -6.15
CA GLN A 256 -28.33 14.78 -7.58
C GLN A 256 -26.87 14.40 -7.90
N GLN A 257 -25.93 14.72 -6.99
CA GLN A 257 -24.50 14.44 -7.11
C GLN A 257 -23.96 14.89 -8.48
N LEU A 258 -24.06 16.20 -8.75
CA LEU A 258 -23.74 16.76 -10.07
C LEU A 258 -22.29 17.21 -10.13
N VAL A 259 -21.64 16.85 -11.24
CA VAL A 259 -20.28 17.26 -11.59
C VAL A 259 -20.24 17.89 -12.97
N ILE A 260 -19.19 18.67 -13.22
CA ILE A 260 -18.99 19.32 -14.51
C ILE A 260 -18.47 18.28 -15.53
N GLU A 261 -19.27 18.06 -16.58
CA GLU A 261 -18.93 17.19 -17.71
C GLU A 261 -18.72 18.00 -18.99
N TYR A 262 -17.69 17.66 -19.77
CA TYR A 262 -17.49 18.23 -21.10
C TYR A 262 -18.04 17.29 -22.18
N ILE A 263 -19.10 17.71 -22.87
CA ILE A 263 -19.77 16.95 -23.92
C ILE A 263 -20.05 17.87 -25.12
N ASN A 264 -19.73 17.42 -26.33
CA ASN A 264 -20.09 18.10 -27.59
C ASN A 264 -19.71 19.59 -27.63
N GLY A 265 -18.56 19.97 -27.05
CA GLY A 265 -18.08 21.35 -27.06
C GLY A 265 -18.67 22.27 -25.99
N ARG A 266 -19.38 21.72 -24.99
CA ARG A 266 -20.02 22.46 -23.89
C ARG A 266 -19.69 21.83 -22.55
N LEU A 267 -19.67 22.65 -21.50
CA LEU A 267 -19.60 22.18 -20.11
C LEU A 267 -20.99 22.24 -19.50
N LEU A 268 -21.44 21.09 -19.02
CA LEU A 268 -22.77 20.89 -18.47
C LEU A 268 -22.67 20.20 -17.11
N LEU A 269 -23.68 20.37 -16.28
CA LEU A 269 -23.84 19.50 -15.11
C LEU A 269 -24.32 18.11 -15.55
N SER A 270 -23.73 17.08 -14.98
CA SER A 270 -24.14 15.70 -15.22
C SER A 270 -24.02 14.91 -13.93
N LYS A 271 -24.83 13.86 -13.80
CA LYS A 271 -24.72 12.96 -12.64
C LYS A 271 -23.33 12.32 -12.61
N LEU A 272 -22.71 12.31 -11.42
CA LEU A 272 -21.41 11.68 -11.18
C LEU A 272 -21.41 10.23 -11.67
N GLN A 273 -20.42 9.88 -12.49
CA GLN A 273 -20.16 8.53 -12.96
C GLN A 273 -18.68 8.23 -12.75
N GLU A 274 -18.40 7.20 -11.95
CA GLU A 274 -17.03 6.79 -11.64
C GLU A 274 -16.22 6.51 -12.91
N ASN A 275 -15.02 7.08 -12.97
CA ASN A 275 -14.03 6.90 -14.04
C ASN A 275 -14.51 7.35 -15.43
N LYS A 276 -15.61 8.11 -15.52
CA LYS A 276 -16.06 8.67 -16.79
C LYS A 276 -15.13 9.80 -17.20
N ARG A 277 -14.27 9.54 -18.20
CA ARG A 277 -13.22 10.48 -18.63
C ARG A 277 -13.72 11.87 -19.01
N SER A 278 -14.97 12.03 -19.47
CA SER A 278 -15.59 13.33 -19.78
C SER A 278 -15.90 14.18 -18.53
N GLN A 279 -15.89 13.58 -17.34
CA GLN A 279 -16.10 14.23 -16.04
C GLN A 279 -14.79 14.43 -15.25
N LEU A 280 -13.68 13.88 -15.75
CA LEU A 280 -12.39 13.92 -15.06
C LEU A 280 -11.56 15.11 -15.51
N TRP A 281 -10.97 15.77 -14.52
CA TRP A 281 -10.10 16.91 -14.67
C TRP A 281 -8.77 16.65 -13.96
N GLN A 282 -7.71 17.32 -14.37
CA GLN A 282 -6.44 17.30 -13.66
C GLN A 282 -6.00 18.74 -13.45
N MET A 283 -5.82 19.14 -12.19
CA MET A 283 -5.29 20.45 -11.86
C MET A 283 -3.76 20.40 -11.81
N THR A 284 -3.12 21.31 -12.52
CA THR A 284 -1.66 21.48 -12.54
C THR A 284 -1.23 22.50 -11.47
N SER A 285 0.05 22.48 -11.10
CA SER A 285 0.60 23.41 -10.10
C SER A 285 0.60 24.88 -10.56
N ASN A 286 0.50 25.15 -11.85
CA ASN A 286 0.34 26.48 -12.43
C ASN A 286 -1.12 26.88 -12.67
N GLY A 287 -2.09 26.12 -12.16
CA GLY A 287 -3.51 26.48 -12.19
C GLY A 287 -4.26 26.13 -13.48
N LEU A 288 -3.66 25.37 -14.41
CA LEU A 288 -4.40 24.84 -15.56
C LEU A 288 -5.27 23.66 -15.11
N LEU A 289 -6.53 23.65 -15.56
CA LEU A 289 -7.46 22.53 -15.39
C LEU A 289 -7.55 21.75 -16.69
N ILE A 290 -6.81 20.64 -16.78
CA ILE A 290 -6.77 19.77 -17.94
C ILE A 290 -7.99 18.86 -17.96
N HIS A 291 -8.71 18.83 -19.09
CA HIS A 291 -9.80 17.89 -19.31
C HIS A 291 -9.26 16.53 -19.79
N VAL A 292 -9.50 15.48 -19.02
CA VAL A 292 -8.94 14.14 -19.23
C VAL A 292 -9.54 13.46 -20.46
N GLY A 293 -10.84 13.63 -20.71
CA GLY A 293 -11.50 13.03 -21.87
C GLY A 293 -11.02 13.55 -23.23
N SER A 294 -10.52 14.79 -23.27
CA SER A 294 -10.01 15.42 -24.51
C SER A 294 -8.50 15.40 -24.63
N SER A 295 -7.78 15.13 -23.53
CA SER A 295 -6.32 15.08 -23.50
C SER A 295 -5.86 13.63 -23.50
N SER A 296 -5.09 13.24 -24.52
CA SER A 296 -4.34 11.98 -24.51
C SER A 296 -3.02 12.19 -23.77
N LEU A 297 -3.07 12.36 -22.45
CA LEU A 297 -1.86 12.31 -21.63
C LEU A 297 -1.40 10.85 -21.64
N GLN A 298 -0.26 10.56 -22.27
CA GLN A 298 0.27 9.20 -22.22
C GLN A 298 0.77 8.92 -20.80
N GLU A 299 0.71 7.66 -20.37
CA GLU A 299 1.37 7.17 -19.14
C GLU A 299 2.89 7.30 -19.31
N SER A 300 3.39 8.52 -19.25
CA SER A 300 4.78 8.86 -19.52
C SER A 300 5.64 8.53 -18.32
N ASN A 301 6.68 7.73 -18.55
CA ASN A 301 7.62 7.31 -17.51
C ASN A 301 8.68 8.38 -17.20
N THR A 302 8.66 9.52 -17.90
CA THR A 302 9.65 10.59 -17.72
C THR A 302 9.01 11.97 -17.54
N LYS A 303 9.60 12.79 -16.64
CA LYS A 303 9.15 14.17 -16.39
C LYS A 303 9.11 15.03 -17.66
N LYS A 304 10.00 14.77 -18.63
CA LYS A 304 10.11 15.56 -19.87
C LYS A 304 8.93 15.31 -20.82
N GLU A 305 8.53 14.05 -21.00
CA GLU A 305 7.35 13.68 -21.80
C GLU A 305 6.06 14.27 -21.19
N TYR A 306 5.95 14.26 -19.86
CA TYR A 306 4.81 14.86 -19.16
C TYR A 306 4.67 16.38 -19.44
N PHE A 307 5.77 17.14 -19.47
CA PHE A 307 5.73 18.57 -19.80
C PHE A 307 5.34 18.84 -21.27
N ASP A 308 5.80 17.99 -22.19
CA ASP A 308 5.44 18.10 -23.61
C ASP A 308 3.96 17.72 -23.84
N ASP A 309 3.44 16.76 -23.06
CA ASP A 309 2.03 16.36 -23.06
C ASP A 309 1.11 17.48 -22.54
N ILE A 310 1.51 18.21 -21.49
CA ILE A 310 0.74 19.36 -20.97
C ILE A 310 0.55 20.44 -22.05
N ARG A 311 1.57 20.72 -22.86
CA ARG A 311 1.45 21.72 -23.95
C ARG A 311 0.48 21.32 -25.05
N GLN A 312 0.19 20.03 -25.18
CA GLN A 312 -0.80 19.49 -26.11
C GLN A 312 -2.15 19.26 -25.45
N ALA A 313 -2.24 19.45 -24.14
CA ALA A 313 -3.42 19.20 -23.36
C ALA A 313 -4.53 20.21 -23.65
N PHE A 314 -5.75 19.74 -23.48
CA PHE A 314 -6.97 20.52 -23.56
C PHE A 314 -7.37 20.97 -22.17
N VAL A 315 -7.39 22.27 -21.94
CA VAL A 315 -7.63 22.93 -20.65
C VAL A 315 -8.94 23.73 -20.64
N LEU A 316 -9.47 23.95 -19.44
CA LEU A 316 -10.61 24.84 -19.20
C LEU A 316 -10.27 26.28 -19.58
N ASP A 317 -11.12 26.91 -20.38
CA ASP A 317 -10.99 28.26 -20.90
C ASP A 317 -12.37 28.92 -21.01
N ILE A 318 -12.40 30.20 -21.36
CA ILE A 318 -13.62 30.97 -21.60
C ILE A 318 -13.83 31.17 -23.11
N LYS A 319 -15.10 31.25 -23.52
CA LYS A 319 -15.45 31.50 -24.94
C LYS A 319 -15.15 32.94 -25.40
N ASP A 320 -14.83 33.86 -24.48
CA ASP A 320 -14.56 35.26 -24.80
C ASP A 320 -13.22 35.45 -25.55
N SER A 321 -13.24 36.41 -26.47
CA SER A 321 -12.18 36.70 -27.45
C SER A 321 -11.97 38.21 -27.67
N GLY A 322 -12.60 39.08 -26.87
CA GLY A 322 -12.60 40.53 -27.10
C GLY A 322 -11.60 41.33 -26.26
N ASP A 323 -11.30 42.56 -26.71
CA ASP A 323 -10.64 43.57 -25.88
C ASP A 323 -11.60 44.01 -24.75
N ASN A 324 -11.11 44.03 -23.50
CA ASN A 324 -11.85 44.28 -22.25
C ASN A 324 -12.66 43.09 -21.66
N ILE A 325 -12.04 41.91 -21.62
CA ILE A 325 -12.58 40.68 -20.99
C ILE A 325 -13.16 40.95 -19.58
N LEU A 326 -12.43 41.65 -18.72
CA LEU A 326 -12.86 41.91 -17.34
C LEU A 326 -14.17 42.70 -17.23
N SER A 327 -14.37 43.75 -18.04
CA SER A 327 -15.62 44.51 -18.01
C SER A 327 -16.81 43.72 -18.52
N ASN A 328 -16.58 42.82 -19.49
CA ASN A 328 -17.62 41.94 -20.00
C ASN A 328 -18.05 40.92 -18.94
N LEU A 329 -17.07 40.32 -18.25
CA LEU A 329 -17.31 39.32 -17.20
C LEU A 329 -18.04 39.91 -15.97
N MET A 330 -17.87 41.20 -15.69
CA MET A 330 -18.62 41.88 -14.62
C MET A 330 -20.09 42.12 -14.96
N THR A 331 -20.48 42.06 -16.24
CA THR A 331 -21.82 42.44 -16.69
C THR A 331 -22.59 41.30 -17.36
N ARG A 332 -21.92 40.19 -17.68
CA ARG A 332 -22.50 39.08 -18.45
C ARG A 332 -21.90 37.74 -18.05
N PHE A 333 -22.76 36.73 -18.00
CA PHE A 333 -22.32 35.34 -17.91
C PHE A 333 -21.64 34.90 -19.20
N THR A 334 -20.47 34.28 -19.08
CA THR A 334 -19.67 33.81 -20.22
C THR A 334 -19.60 32.29 -20.23
N PRO A 335 -19.89 31.62 -21.36
CA PRO A 335 -19.74 30.17 -21.46
C PRO A 335 -18.30 29.72 -21.28
N LEU A 336 -18.11 28.65 -20.52
CA LEU A 336 -16.85 27.92 -20.44
C LEU A 336 -16.70 26.98 -21.64
N ILE A 337 -15.45 26.72 -22.01
CA ILE A 337 -15.08 25.81 -23.10
C ILE A 337 -13.80 25.06 -22.73
N VAL A 338 -13.46 24.06 -23.53
CA VAL A 338 -12.18 23.35 -23.46
C VAL A 338 -11.38 23.68 -24.72
N ARG A 339 -10.13 24.14 -24.57
CA ARG A 339 -9.21 24.50 -25.67
C ARG A 339 -7.79 24.01 -25.38
N ARG A 340 -6.93 23.96 -26.40
CA ARG A 340 -5.51 23.69 -26.16
C ARG A 340 -4.89 24.76 -25.26
N ASP A 341 -3.95 24.33 -24.42
CA ASP A 341 -3.08 25.24 -23.67
C ASP A 341 -2.43 26.25 -24.63
N ASP A 342 -2.59 27.54 -24.32
CA ASP A 342 -1.98 28.65 -25.04
C ASP A 342 -1.42 29.66 -24.03
N PRO A 343 -0.10 29.82 -23.94
CA PRO A 343 0.53 30.80 -23.05
C PRO A 343 0.02 32.24 -23.25
N LYS A 344 -0.49 32.59 -24.45
CA LYS A 344 -1.10 33.90 -24.71
C LYS A 344 -2.46 34.09 -24.02
N ARG A 345 -3.12 32.98 -23.67
CA ARG A 345 -4.41 32.92 -22.97
C ARG A 345 -4.24 32.53 -21.50
N ALA A 346 -3.03 32.62 -20.94
CA ALA A 346 -2.77 32.31 -19.54
C ALA A 346 -3.75 33.02 -18.58
N PHE A 347 -4.17 34.25 -18.89
CA PHE A 347 -5.16 34.97 -18.10
C PHE A 347 -6.52 34.26 -18.02
N THR A 348 -6.99 33.62 -19.10
CA THR A 348 -8.31 32.97 -19.17
C THR A 348 -8.27 31.45 -18.99
N GLN A 349 -7.07 30.86 -19.00
CA GLN A 349 -6.84 29.42 -18.84
C GLN A 349 -6.29 29.04 -17.44
N THR A 350 -6.00 30.04 -16.60
CA THR A 350 -5.53 29.81 -15.24
C THR A 350 -6.66 29.96 -14.24
N TRP A 351 -6.76 28.99 -13.33
CA TRP A 351 -7.82 28.85 -12.35
C TRP A 351 -7.24 28.66 -10.96
N GLN A 352 -7.99 29.12 -9.97
CA GLN A 352 -7.65 28.97 -8.55
C GLN A 352 -8.91 28.69 -7.73
N PHE A 353 -8.77 27.89 -6.68
CA PHE A 353 -9.81 27.77 -5.67
C PHE A 353 -9.63 28.86 -4.63
N LEU A 354 -10.60 29.76 -4.53
CA LEU A 354 -10.68 30.74 -3.45
C LEU A 354 -11.41 30.10 -2.26
N ASP A 355 -10.82 30.22 -1.06
CA ASP A 355 -11.34 29.67 0.20
C ASP A 355 -11.70 28.17 0.13
N ASN A 356 -11.07 27.42 -0.78
CA ASN A 356 -11.36 26.01 -1.11
C ASN A 356 -12.80 25.74 -1.57
N THR A 357 -13.54 26.77 -1.99
CA THR A 357 -14.97 26.66 -2.37
C THR A 357 -15.25 27.14 -3.78
N TYR A 358 -14.72 28.31 -4.15
CA TYR A 358 -15.03 28.93 -5.44
C TYR A 358 -13.90 28.71 -6.45
N LEU A 359 -14.21 28.03 -7.56
CA LEU A 359 -13.30 27.95 -8.69
C LEU A 359 -13.35 29.26 -9.49
N CYS A 360 -12.31 30.07 -9.39
CA CYS A 360 -12.26 31.40 -9.98
C CYS A 360 -11.15 31.52 -11.01
N MET A 361 -11.34 32.40 -11.99
CA MET A 361 -10.29 32.77 -12.92
C MET A 361 -9.19 33.51 -12.16
N ALA A 362 -7.93 33.19 -12.46
CA ALA A 362 -6.76 33.63 -11.72
C ALA A 362 -6.78 35.13 -11.34
N ASN A 363 -6.60 35.41 -10.05
CA ASN A 363 -6.55 36.77 -9.48
C ASN A 363 -7.79 37.62 -9.74
N THR A 364 -8.95 36.99 -9.98
CA THR A 364 -10.25 37.69 -10.11
C THR A 364 -11.28 37.13 -9.15
N GLN A 365 -12.39 37.86 -8.98
CA GLN A 365 -13.61 37.40 -8.29
C GLN A 365 -14.67 36.89 -9.27
N ILE A 366 -14.23 36.44 -10.44
CA ILE A 366 -15.09 35.86 -11.47
C ILE A 366 -14.95 34.34 -11.35
N CYS A 367 -16.05 33.66 -11.01
CA CYS A 367 -16.05 32.27 -10.63
C CYS A 367 -17.04 31.44 -11.45
N VAL A 368 -16.75 30.14 -11.51
CA VAL A 368 -17.57 29.15 -12.20
C VAL A 368 -18.90 29.01 -11.47
N GLN A 369 -19.99 29.08 -12.22
CA GLN A 369 -21.37 29.10 -11.72
C GLN A 369 -22.28 28.32 -12.66
N VAL A 370 -23.47 27.98 -12.18
CA VAL A 370 -24.52 27.31 -12.97
C VAL A 370 -25.48 28.34 -13.49
N PHE A 371 -25.77 28.30 -14.79
CA PHE A 371 -26.77 29.19 -15.38
C PHE A 371 -28.17 28.61 -15.19
N GLY A 372 -29.02 29.31 -14.43
CA GLY A 372 -30.39 28.89 -14.18
C GLY A 372 -30.51 27.99 -12.95
N GLU A 373 -31.29 26.92 -13.05
CA GLU A 373 -31.53 25.98 -11.95
C GLU A 373 -30.40 24.94 -11.83
N LEU A 374 -30.17 24.45 -10.61
CA LEU A 374 -29.17 23.43 -10.29
C LEU A 374 -29.71 22.03 -10.62
N ASN A 375 -29.72 21.68 -11.91
CA ASN A 375 -30.23 20.41 -12.43
C ASN A 375 -29.24 19.77 -13.42
N GLU A 376 -29.44 18.49 -13.70
CA GLU A 376 -28.72 17.80 -14.77
C GLU A 376 -28.94 18.52 -16.13
N ASN A 377 -27.88 18.62 -16.92
CA ASN A 377 -27.78 19.34 -18.20
C ASN A 377 -27.81 20.87 -18.11
N SER A 378 -27.78 21.46 -16.92
CA SER A 378 -27.62 22.91 -16.80
C SER A 378 -26.24 23.36 -17.31
N ASP A 379 -26.22 24.50 -18.00
CA ASP A 379 -24.99 25.09 -18.55
C ASP A 379 -24.11 25.64 -17.43
N VAL A 380 -22.80 25.39 -17.55
CA VAL A 380 -21.79 25.95 -16.65
C VAL A 380 -21.19 27.20 -17.28
N VAL A 381 -21.25 28.30 -16.55
CA VAL A 381 -20.85 29.63 -17.00
C VAL A 381 -19.88 30.25 -16.02
N LEU A 382 -19.32 31.39 -16.42
CA LEU A 382 -18.43 32.20 -15.64
C LEU A 382 -19.08 33.57 -15.38
N GLY A 383 -19.10 34.00 -14.13
CA GLY A 383 -19.69 35.28 -13.72
C GLY A 383 -19.14 35.78 -12.38
N PRO A 384 -19.48 37.01 -11.95
CA PRO A 384 -19.06 37.54 -10.67
C PRO A 384 -19.73 36.78 -9.53
N ILE A 385 -19.05 36.64 -8.39
CA ILE A 385 -19.67 36.14 -7.15
C ILE A 385 -20.86 37.07 -6.82
N MET A 386 -22.06 36.49 -6.72
CA MET A 386 -23.28 37.21 -6.33
C MET A 386 -23.44 37.30 -4.82
#